data_AF-A0A9W3KE89-F1
#
_entry.id   AF-A0A9W3KE89-F1
#
_cell.length_a   1.000
_cell.length_b   1.000
_cell.length_c   1.000
_cell.angle_alpha   90.00
_cell.angle_beta   90.00
_cell.angle_gamma   90.00
#
_symmetry.space_group_name_H-M   'P 1'
#
loop_
_entity.id
_entity.type
_entity.pdbx_description
1 polymer ?
#
loop_
_entity_poly.entity_id
_entity_poly.type
_entity_poly.pdbx_seq_one_letter_code
_entity_poly.pdbx_strand_id
1 'polypeptide(L)' 'MKHTYDYHATKKHLELKKQNLCKKLSNMTLSEKEREQLKCEVDNYEYILNLVEMNHYERGFSH' A
#
# COMPACT_ATOMS: atom_id res chain seq x y z
N MET A 1 8.13 -7.72 25.31
CA MET A 1 6.71 -7.57 24.92
C MET A 1 6.60 -7.91 23.44
N LYS A 2 5.83 -8.93 23.04
CA LYS A 2 5.56 -9.15 21.61
C LYS A 2 4.77 -7.92 21.14
N HIS A 3 5.30 -7.13 20.21
CA HIS A 3 4.50 -6.12 19.52
C HIS A 3 3.33 -6.88 18.87
N THR A 4 2.14 -6.76 19.43
CA THR A 4 0.93 -7.29 18.81
C THR A 4 0.72 -6.49 17.54
N TYR A 5 0.87 -7.15 16.41
CA TYR A 5 0.59 -6.59 15.10
C TYR A 5 -0.89 -6.18 15.05
N ASP A 6 -1.15 -4.87 14.96
CA ASP A 6 -2.49 -4.35 14.73
C ASP A 6 -2.73 -4.26 13.22
N TYR A 7 -3.47 -5.25 12.72
CA TYR A 7 -3.86 -5.34 11.31
C TYR A 7 -4.63 -4.10 10.85
N HIS A 8 -5.62 -3.64 11.61
CA HIS A 8 -6.47 -2.53 11.20
C HIS A 8 -5.70 -1.21 11.17
N ALA A 9 -4.86 -0.96 12.18
CA ALA A 9 -3.99 0.21 12.20
C ALA A 9 -2.98 0.17 11.04
N THR A 10 -2.39 -1.00 10.77
CA THR A 10 -1.44 -1.17 9.66
C THR A 10 -2.09 -0.94 8.30
N LYS A 11 -3.25 -1.58 8.06
CA LYS A 11 -4.00 -1.44 6.81
C LYS A 11 -4.40 0.01 6.57
N LYS A 12 -4.97 0.68 7.58
CA LYS A 12 -5.38 2.10 7.49
C LYS A 12 -4.20 3.02 7.15
N HIS A 13 -3.04 2.80 7.76
CA HIS A 13 -1.84 3.59 7.48
C HIS A 13 -1.35 3.43 6.04
N LEU A 14 -1.33 2.20 5.54
CA LEU A 14 -0.93 1.90 4.16
C LEU A 14 -1.92 2.47 3.14
N GLU A 15 -3.23 2.35 3.38
CA GLU A 15 -4.27 2.93 2.54
C GLU A 15 -4.16 4.46 2.48
N LEU A 16 -3.89 5.12 3.61
CA LEU A 16 -3.69 6.57 3.66
C LEU A 16 -2.48 7.00 2.82
N LYS A 17 -1.36 6.26 2.90
CA LYS A 17 -0.18 6.53 2.06
C LYS A 17 -0.48 6.34 0.58
N LYS A 18 -1.15 5.25 0.20
CA LYS A 18 -1.57 5.01 -1.18
C LYS A 18 -2.47 6.14 -1.68
N GLN A 19 -3.49 6.53 -0.90
CA GLN A 19 -4.40 7.61 -1.27
C GLN A 19 -3.66 8.93 -1.48
N ASN A 20 -2.66 9.25 -0.66
CA ASN A 20 -1.85 10.45 -0.84
C ASN A 20 -1.03 10.42 -2.13
N LEU A 21 -0.51 9.26 -2.54
CA LEU A 21 0.15 9.10 -3.84
C LEU A 21 -0.84 9.27 -5.00
N CYS A 22 -2.04 8.71 -4.91
CA CYS A 22 -3.09 8.93 -5.92
C CYS A 22 -3.49 10.41 -6.04
N LYS A 23 -3.57 11.13 -4.91
CA LYS A 23 -3.78 12.58 -4.92
C LYS A 23 -2.62 13.30 -5.63
N LYS A 24 -1.37 12.91 -5.38
CA LYS A 24 -0.22 13.49 -6.11
C LYS A 24 -0.30 13.21 -7.61
N LEU A 25 -0.67 11.99 -8.02
CA LEU A 25 -0.85 11.61 -9.43
C LEU A 25 -1.90 12.44 -10.17
N SER A 26 -2.91 12.94 -9.45
CA SER A 26 -3.94 13.82 -10.03
C SER A 26 -3.41 15.22 -10.39
N ASN A 27 -2.21 15.57 -9.95
CA ASN A 27 -1.58 16.84 -10.31
C ASN A 27 -1.20 16.85 -11.80
N MET A 28 -1.62 17.91 -12.51
CA MET A 28 -1.40 18.11 -13.94
C MET A 28 0.03 18.58 -14.28
N THR A 29 0.82 19.01 -13.28
CA THR A 29 2.17 19.55 -13.49
C THR A 29 3.29 18.51 -13.41
N LEU A 30 2.97 17.24 -13.20
CA LEU A 30 3.97 16.17 -13.12
C LEU A 30 4.58 15.90 -14.49
N SER A 31 5.90 15.74 -14.53
CA SER A 31 6.57 15.13 -15.67
C SER A 31 6.14 13.67 -15.87
N GLU A 32 6.36 13.14 -17.07
CA GLU A 32 6.07 11.74 -17.38
C GLU A 32 6.80 10.78 -16.43
N LYS A 33 8.10 11.02 -16.20
CA LYS A 33 8.92 10.22 -15.27
C LYS A 33 8.38 10.24 -13.83
N GLU A 34 7.98 11.42 -13.32
CA GLU A 34 7.39 11.51 -11.98
C GLU A 34 6.05 10.78 -11.90
N ARG A 35 5.24 10.88 -12.97
CA ARG A 35 3.96 10.16 -13.06
C ARG A 35 4.17 8.65 -13.09
N GLU A 36 5.14 8.14 -13.84
CA GLU A 36 5.48 6.72 -13.85
C GLU A 36 5.98 6.25 -12.49
N GLN A 37 6.88 7.00 -11.86
CA GLN A 37 7.39 6.65 -10.55
C GLN A 37 6.27 6.58 -9.50
N LEU A 38 5.36 7.55 -9.49
CA LEU A 38 4.21 7.54 -8.58
C LEU A 38 3.25 6.38 -8.85
N LYS A 39 3.05 5.97 -10.11
CA LYS A 39 2.26 4.77 -10.44
C LYS A 39 2.91 3.50 -9.87
N CYS A 40 4.21 3.32 -10.09
CA CYS A 40 4.96 2.21 -9.52
C CYS A 40 4.87 2.18 -7.98
N GLU A 41 4.94 3.34 -7.33
CA GLU A 41 4.76 3.41 -5.88
C GLU A 41 3.34 3.02 -5.45
N VAL A 42 2.30 3.43 -6.17
CA VAL A 42 0.91 3.01 -5.89
C VAL A 42 0.77 1.49 -6.01
N ASP A 43 1.29 0.91 -7.09
CA ASP A 43 1.25 -0.54 -7.33
C ASP A 43 1.96 -1.32 -6.20
N ASN A 44 3.10 -0.79 -5.73
CA ASN A 44 3.80 -1.36 -4.57
C ASN A 44 2.93 -1.35 -3.31
N TYR A 45 2.21 -0.26 -3.03
CA TYR A 45 1.30 -0.21 -1.87
C TYR A 45 0.12 -1.17 -2.02
N GLU A 46 -0.39 -1.42 -3.23
CA GLU A 46 -1.43 -2.43 -3.47
C GLU A 46 -0.91 -3.84 -3.19
N TYR A 47 0.29 -4.15 -3.66
CA TYR A 47 0.93 -5.43 -3.37
C TYR A 47 1.14 -5.65 -1.87
N ILE A 48 1.66 -4.64 -1.15
CA ILE A 48 1.87 -4.73 0.30
C ILE A 48 0.54 -4.90 1.04
N LEU A 49 -0.51 -4.18 0.63
CA LEU A 49 -1.85 -4.33 1.23
C LEU A 49 -2.38 -5.76 1.05
N ASN A 50 -2.21 -6.35 -0.13
CA ASN A 50 -2.59 -7.75 -0.37
C ASN A 50 -1.83 -8.71 0.56
N LEU A 51 -0.52 -8.54 0.72
CA LEU A 51 0.28 -9.36 1.65
C LEU A 51 -0.18 -9.20 3.10
N VAL A 52 -0.49 -7.97 3.51
CA VAL A 52 -1.02 -7.67 4.84
C VAL A 52 -2.35 -8.39 5.09
N GLU A 53 -3.25 -8.39 4.10
CA GLU A 53 -4.50 -9.14 4.20
C GLU A 53 -4.28 -10.65 4.22
N MET A 54 -3.43 -11.17 3.34
CA MET A 54 -3.11 -12.59 3.29
C MET A 54 -2.53 -13.07 4.62
N ASN A 55 -1.59 -12.33 5.19
CA ASN A 55 -0.99 -12.63 6.49
C ASN A 55 -2.01 -12.59 7.63
N HIS A 56 -2.92 -11.59 7.64
CA HIS A 56 -3.92 -11.48 8.70
C HIS A 56 -4.93 -12.64 8.69
N TYR A 57 -5.35 -13.07 7.50
CA TYR A 57 -6.29 -14.17 7.33
C TYR A 57 -5.61 -15.53 7.16
N GLU A 58 -4.29 -15.61 7.39
CA GLU A 58 -3.46 -16.83 7.22
C GLU A 58 -3.65 -17.50 5.84
N ARG A 59 -3.93 -16.70 4.81
CA ARG A 59 -4.09 -17.17 3.43
C ARG A 59 -2.74 -17.25 2.74
N GLY A 60 -2.52 -18.30 1.94
CA GLY A 60 -1.27 -18.51 1.20
C GLY A 60 -0.25 -19.38 1.92
N PHE A 61 -0.54 -19.85 3.13
CA PHE A 61 0.15 -20.99 3.71
C PHE A 61 -0.50 -22.28 3.16
N SER A 62 0.23 -23.01 2.31
CA SER A 62 -0.15 -24.38 1.97
C SER A 62 -0.03 -25.24 3.22
N HIS A 63 -1.15 -25.85 3.65
CA HIS A 63 -1.14 -26.91 4.67
C HIS A 63 -0.45 -28.17 4.15
#